data_AF-A0A812HS90-F1
#
_entry.id   AF-A0A812HS90-F1
#
_cell.length_a   1.000
_cell.length_b   1.000
_cell.length_c   1.000
_cell.angle_alpha   90.00
_cell.angle_beta   90.00
_cell.angle_gamma   90.00
#
_symmetry.space_group_name_H-M   'P 1'
#
loop_
_entity.id
_entity.type
_entity.pdbx_description
1 polymer ?
#
loop_
_entity_poly.entity_id
_entity_poly.type
_entity_poly.pdbx_seq_one_letter_code
_entity_poly.pdbx_strand_id
1 'polypeptide(L)'
;MKVLLGRLEQGAATPWSSFLPDHLRPKGVTAKVFEQAVPNDAKSKSSQECKAPKSEYTPLGLRVVGKVWEYSQDPIGCREVQYAIETADEKTVAQIATELRDHVWDATCCPHANHVLQKCIAALSPEDLQFVIDVLMKDRFAVQAARHKYGCRIVQRLIEHCSGEQVEGLLCAILAELPLVACHAYGNYVMQHILQHSPLQAEVCQRLEEHLNALSSDQYGAAVVSCAMTSAERSSRHSLARAILKEPTVLVRLACSRHGHAAAREVVEVLDDPDRIAALRILGTNQTRLLRSRYGRIVAGMS
;
A
#
# COMPACT_ATOMS: atom_id res chain seq x y z
N MET A 1 17.46 9.12 -25.39
CA MET A 1 18.18 7.97 -25.99
C MET A 1 19.63 8.03 -25.52
N LYS A 2 20.10 6.99 -24.80
CA LYS A 2 21.44 6.82 -24.17
C LYS A 2 21.78 7.70 -22.95
N VAL A 3 21.22 7.37 -21.77
CA VAL A 3 21.93 7.26 -20.46
C VAL A 3 21.05 6.42 -19.51
N LEU A 4 20.84 5.13 -19.79
CA LEU A 4 20.01 4.25 -18.93
C LEU A 4 20.43 2.77 -19.03
N LEU A 5 21.74 2.49 -19.05
CA LEU A 5 22.28 1.13 -19.00
C LEU A 5 23.57 1.11 -18.19
N GLY A 6 23.46 1.02 -16.86
CA GLY A 6 24.66 0.93 -16.01
C GLY A 6 24.47 0.64 -14.53
N ARG A 7 23.28 0.23 -14.05
CA ARG A 7 23.10 -0.12 -12.63
C ARG A 7 22.18 -1.33 -12.38
N LEU A 8 22.35 -2.39 -13.17
CA LEU A 8 21.71 -3.69 -12.91
C LEU A 8 22.73 -4.84 -12.90
N GLU A 9 23.89 -4.61 -12.29
CA GLU A 9 24.82 -5.70 -11.97
C GLU A 9 25.43 -5.47 -10.58
N GLN A 10 24.68 -5.86 -9.55
CA GLN A 10 25.17 -6.37 -8.25
C GLN A 10 23.96 -6.71 -7.36
N GLY A 11 23.64 -8.01 -7.30
CA GLY A 11 22.54 -8.56 -6.52
C GLY A 11 22.80 -8.52 -5.01
N ALA A 12 22.35 -7.46 -4.35
CA ALA A 12 22.18 -7.43 -2.90
C ALA A 12 20.74 -7.01 -2.58
N ALA A 13 19.86 -8.00 -2.37
CA ALA A 13 18.53 -7.77 -1.84
C ALA A 13 18.67 -7.19 -0.42
N THR A 14 18.13 -6.00 -0.18
CA THR A 14 18.13 -5.40 1.16
C THR A 14 17.30 -6.30 2.09
N PRO A 15 17.82 -6.74 3.25
CA PRO A 15 17.08 -7.64 4.13
C PRO A 15 15.76 -7.02 4.59
N TRP A 16 14.67 -7.80 4.54
CA TRP A 16 13.31 -7.38 4.90
C TRP A 16 13.21 -6.76 6.31
N SER A 17 14.15 -7.09 7.21
CA SER A 17 14.27 -6.54 8.56
C SER A 17 14.53 -5.02 8.61
N SER A 18 14.94 -4.42 7.50
CA SER A 18 15.16 -2.97 7.38
C SER A 18 13.85 -2.15 7.40
N PHE A 19 12.70 -2.78 7.16
CA PHE A 19 11.39 -2.13 7.12
C PHE A 19 10.60 -2.20 8.45
N LEU A 20 11.16 -2.82 9.50
CA LEU A 20 10.51 -2.91 10.80
C LEU A 20 10.78 -1.67 11.69
N PRO A 21 9.79 -1.18 12.45
CA PRO A 21 9.99 -0.22 13.54
C PRO A 21 11.04 -0.70 14.56
N ASP A 22 11.86 0.20 15.11
CA ASP A 22 13.05 -0.14 15.91
C ASP A 22 12.80 -1.09 17.11
N HIS A 23 11.59 -1.07 17.66
CA HIS A 23 11.20 -1.94 18.78
C HIS A 23 10.86 -3.38 18.37
N LEU A 24 10.68 -3.65 17.07
CA LEU A 24 10.43 -4.97 16.49
C LEU A 24 11.64 -5.54 15.76
N ARG A 25 12.75 -4.79 15.68
CA ARG A 25 13.99 -5.31 15.11
C ARG A 25 14.62 -6.31 16.08
N PRO A 26 15.06 -7.50 15.61
CA PRO A 26 15.81 -8.43 16.46
C PRO A 26 17.06 -7.75 17.00
N LYS A 27 17.14 -7.56 18.32
CA LYS A 27 18.31 -6.95 18.96
C LYS A 27 19.43 -8.00 19.03
N GLY A 28 20.43 -7.84 18.17
CA GLY A 28 21.80 -8.33 18.35
C GLY A 28 21.94 -9.82 18.68
N VAL A 29 22.00 -10.67 17.65
CA VAL A 29 22.86 -11.84 17.67
C VAL A 29 23.91 -11.62 16.59
N THR A 30 25.08 -11.17 17.00
CA THR A 30 26.24 -11.02 16.12
C THR A 30 26.63 -12.38 15.55
N ALA A 31 26.75 -12.46 14.23
CA ALA A 31 27.33 -13.58 13.52
C ALA A 31 28.79 -13.78 13.97
N LYS A 32 29.01 -14.64 14.98
CA LYS A 32 30.33 -15.18 15.36
C LYS A 32 30.17 -16.30 16.40
N VAL A 33 29.56 -17.41 15.99
CA VAL A 33 29.84 -18.73 16.60
C VAL A 33 29.65 -19.76 15.49
N PHE A 34 30.71 -20.09 14.76
CA PHE A 34 30.96 -21.40 14.13
C PHE A 34 32.26 -21.30 13.32
N GLU A 35 33.37 -21.08 14.02
CA GLU A 35 34.69 -21.42 13.49
C GLU A 35 35.69 -21.43 14.64
N GLN A 36 35.97 -22.61 15.16
CA GLN A 36 37.26 -23.05 15.70
C GLN A 36 37.10 -24.41 16.37
N ALA A 37 37.44 -25.47 15.64
CA ALA A 37 38.21 -26.62 16.11
C ALA A 37 38.23 -27.71 15.03
N VAL A 38 39.24 -27.70 14.15
CA VAL A 38 39.75 -28.95 13.55
C VAL A 38 41.27 -28.86 13.52
N PRO A 39 42.00 -29.73 14.25
CA PRO A 39 43.42 -29.92 14.06
C PRO A 39 43.70 -30.86 12.87
N ASN A 40 44.80 -30.57 12.18
CA ASN A 40 45.39 -31.39 11.13
C ASN A 40 46.06 -32.63 11.75
N ASP A 41 45.77 -33.83 11.24
CA ASP A 41 46.81 -34.78 10.80
C ASP A 41 46.27 -36.09 10.18
N ALA A 42 46.73 -36.33 8.94
CA ALA A 42 47.25 -37.58 8.37
C ALA A 42 46.47 -38.93 8.37
N LYS A 43 46.25 -39.38 7.12
CA LYS A 43 46.41 -40.76 6.55
C LYS A 43 45.21 -41.73 6.48
N SER A 44 44.76 -41.89 5.22
CA SER A 44 44.37 -43.10 4.48
C SER A 44 43.38 -44.13 5.06
N LYS A 45 42.25 -44.32 4.36
CA LYS A 45 41.96 -45.53 3.54
C LYS A 45 40.55 -45.49 2.91
N SER A 46 40.50 -45.96 1.66
CA SER A 46 39.40 -46.60 0.92
C SER A 46 38.03 -45.91 0.80
N SER A 47 37.81 -45.34 -0.38
CA SER A 47 36.68 -45.53 -1.29
C SER A 47 35.40 -46.19 -0.74
N GLN A 48 34.40 -45.37 -0.43
CA GLN A 48 33.00 -45.69 -0.67
C GLN A 48 32.26 -44.40 -0.99
N GLU A 49 31.90 -44.24 -2.27
CA GLU A 49 31.04 -43.17 -2.76
C GLU A 49 29.68 -43.23 -2.04
N CYS A 50 29.46 -42.36 -1.05
CA CYS A 50 28.11 -42.00 -0.65
C CYS A 50 27.58 -41.00 -1.68
N LYS A 51 26.95 -41.51 -2.74
CA LYS A 51 26.09 -40.71 -3.59
C LYS A 51 25.00 -40.10 -2.71
N ALA A 52 25.09 -38.79 -2.49
CA ALA A 52 23.98 -38.02 -1.95
C ALA A 52 22.74 -38.34 -2.81
N PRO A 53 21.57 -38.63 -2.21
CA PRO A 53 20.37 -38.85 -2.99
C PRO A 53 20.12 -37.57 -3.78
N LYS A 54 20.13 -37.70 -5.11
CA LYS A 54 19.64 -36.65 -5.99
C LYS A 54 18.16 -36.47 -5.64
N SER A 55 17.87 -35.45 -4.85
CA SER A 55 16.50 -34.98 -4.65
C SER A 55 15.94 -34.66 -6.02
N GLU A 56 15.07 -35.52 -6.53
CA GLU A 56 14.18 -35.22 -7.66
C GLU A 56 13.35 -33.99 -7.29
N TYR A 57 13.78 -32.81 -7.75
CA TYR A 57 12.94 -31.61 -7.75
C TYR A 57 11.86 -31.83 -8.81
N THR A 58 10.76 -32.47 -8.42
CA THR A 58 9.54 -32.51 -9.24
C THR A 58 8.93 -31.11 -9.23
N PRO A 59 8.47 -30.56 -10.37
CA PRO A 59 7.81 -29.26 -10.36
C PRO A 59 6.55 -29.32 -9.50
N LEU A 60 6.55 -28.69 -8.32
CA LEU A 60 5.46 -28.74 -7.34
C LEU A 60 4.16 -28.04 -7.82
N GLY A 61 4.15 -27.38 -8.98
CA GLY A 61 3.02 -26.58 -9.48
C GLY A 61 1.72 -27.35 -9.72
N LEU A 62 1.74 -28.68 -9.78
CA LEU A 62 0.55 -29.52 -10.03
C LEU A 62 -0.11 -30.10 -8.76
N ARG A 63 0.50 -29.97 -7.57
CA ARG A 63 -0.01 -30.64 -6.35
C ARG A 63 -1.01 -29.81 -5.54
N VAL A 64 -1.20 -28.53 -5.88
CA VAL A 64 -2.11 -27.62 -5.15
C VAL A 64 -3.53 -27.57 -5.72
N VAL A 65 -3.70 -27.87 -7.02
CA VAL A 65 -5.01 -27.89 -7.69
C VAL A 65 -5.89 -28.98 -7.06
N GLY A 66 -7.14 -28.63 -6.77
CA GLY A 66 -8.11 -29.41 -6.01
C GLY A 66 -8.01 -29.22 -4.50
N LYS A 67 -7.02 -28.46 -4.01
CA LYS A 67 -6.80 -28.14 -2.58
C LYS A 67 -6.38 -26.68 -2.38
N VAL A 68 -6.66 -25.79 -3.34
CA VAL A 68 -6.10 -24.44 -3.34
C VAL A 68 -6.50 -23.67 -2.09
N TRP A 69 -7.77 -23.78 -1.67
CA TRP A 69 -8.24 -23.09 -0.47
C TRP A 69 -7.56 -23.58 0.81
N GLU A 70 -7.50 -24.91 1.01
CA GLU A 70 -6.84 -25.54 2.16
C GLU A 70 -5.39 -25.04 2.29
N TYR A 71 -4.64 -25.05 1.19
CA TYR A 71 -3.26 -24.62 1.17
C TYR A 71 -3.13 -23.10 1.35
N SER A 72 -4.04 -22.31 0.78
CA SER A 72 -4.00 -20.84 0.89
C SER A 72 -4.13 -20.35 2.32
N GLN A 73 -4.84 -21.08 3.18
CA GLN A 73 -4.99 -20.74 4.60
C GLN A 73 -3.78 -21.14 5.45
N ASP A 74 -2.90 -22.01 4.95
CA ASP A 74 -1.72 -22.51 5.67
C ASP A 74 -0.48 -21.59 5.49
N PRO A 75 0.34 -21.37 6.55
CA PRO A 75 1.54 -20.54 6.44
C PRO A 75 2.57 -21.01 5.40
N ILE A 76 2.70 -22.32 5.18
CA ILE A 76 3.62 -22.92 4.20
C ILE A 76 2.87 -23.14 2.87
N GLY A 77 1.67 -23.72 2.93
CA GLY A 77 0.84 -24.00 1.76
C GLY A 77 0.56 -22.75 0.92
N CYS A 78 0.36 -21.58 1.53
CA CYS A 78 0.14 -20.35 0.78
C CYS A 78 1.35 -19.97 -0.08
N ARG A 79 2.57 -20.36 0.32
CA ARG A 79 3.79 -20.14 -0.47
C ARG A 79 3.86 -21.08 -1.66
N GLU A 80 3.39 -22.32 -1.51
CA GLU A 80 3.30 -23.27 -2.61
C GLU A 80 2.30 -22.80 -3.67
N VAL A 81 1.12 -22.30 -3.25
CA VAL A 81 0.14 -21.74 -4.18
C VAL A 81 0.67 -20.48 -4.89
N GLN A 82 1.34 -19.58 -4.16
CA GLN A 82 1.98 -18.40 -4.77
C GLN A 82 3.03 -18.80 -5.81
N TYR A 83 3.89 -19.79 -5.50
CA TYR A 83 4.88 -20.29 -6.44
C TYR A 83 4.24 -20.95 -7.66
N ALA A 84 3.14 -21.69 -7.48
CA ALA A 84 2.39 -22.25 -8.60
C ALA A 84 1.83 -21.14 -9.51
N ILE A 85 1.26 -20.07 -8.95
CA ILE A 85 0.77 -18.92 -9.74
C ILE A 85 1.91 -18.25 -10.54
N GLU A 86 3.11 -18.15 -9.97
CA GLU A 86 4.26 -17.50 -10.61
C GLU A 86 4.92 -18.33 -11.72
N THR A 87 4.74 -19.65 -11.72
CA THR A 87 5.49 -20.57 -12.60
C THR A 87 4.64 -21.39 -13.56
N ALA A 88 3.33 -21.47 -13.32
CA ALA A 88 2.43 -22.24 -14.16
C ALA A 88 1.97 -21.47 -15.41
N ASP A 89 1.32 -22.19 -16.32
CA ASP A 89 0.66 -21.58 -17.48
C ASP A 89 -0.65 -20.87 -17.08
N GLU A 90 -1.13 -20.00 -17.96
CA GLU A 90 -2.34 -19.20 -17.74
C GLU A 90 -3.57 -20.06 -17.39
N LYS A 91 -3.69 -21.23 -18.02
CA LYS A 91 -4.76 -22.19 -17.74
C LYS A 91 -4.74 -22.68 -16.30
N THR A 92 -3.57 -23.01 -15.77
CA THR A 92 -3.41 -23.46 -14.39
C THR A 92 -3.67 -22.32 -13.41
N VAL A 93 -3.20 -21.10 -13.69
CA VAL A 93 -3.49 -19.92 -12.87
C VAL A 93 -5.00 -19.65 -12.80
N ALA A 94 -5.71 -19.76 -13.93
CA ALA A 94 -7.16 -19.61 -13.99
C ALA A 94 -7.91 -20.71 -13.20
N GLN A 95 -7.39 -21.95 -13.18
CA GLN A 95 -7.92 -23.02 -12.33
C GLN A 95 -7.75 -22.71 -10.85
N ILE A 96 -6.55 -22.25 -10.44
CA ILE A 96 -6.27 -21.84 -9.06
C ILE A 96 -7.23 -20.73 -8.62
N ALA A 97 -7.41 -19.70 -9.46
CA ALA A 97 -8.33 -18.61 -9.15
C ALA A 97 -9.79 -19.06 -9.10
N THR A 98 -10.18 -20.05 -9.91
CA THR A 98 -11.53 -20.62 -9.88
C THR A 98 -11.85 -21.30 -8.55
N GLU A 99 -10.90 -22.03 -7.96
CA GLU A 99 -11.06 -22.63 -6.63
C GLU A 99 -11.18 -21.60 -5.49
N LEU A 100 -10.73 -20.36 -5.71
CA LEU A 100 -10.85 -19.27 -4.72
C LEU A 100 -12.17 -18.49 -4.83
N ARG A 101 -12.99 -18.70 -5.85
CA ARG A 101 -14.20 -17.88 -6.12
C ARG A 101 -15.16 -17.82 -4.94
N ASP A 102 -15.41 -18.96 -4.29
CA ASP A 102 -16.32 -19.05 -3.14
C ASP A 102 -15.68 -18.60 -1.81
N HIS A 103 -14.38 -18.24 -1.84
CA HIS A 103 -13.59 -17.92 -0.66
C HIS A 103 -12.94 -16.52 -0.74
N VAL A 104 -13.35 -15.66 -1.67
CA VAL A 104 -12.72 -14.34 -1.87
C VAL A 104 -12.72 -13.50 -0.59
N TRP A 105 -13.85 -13.44 0.11
CA TRP A 105 -13.94 -12.66 1.34
C TRP A 105 -13.06 -13.23 2.45
N ASP A 106 -13.12 -14.55 2.67
CA ASP A 106 -12.28 -15.22 3.65
C ASP A 106 -10.78 -15.06 3.34
N ALA A 107 -10.41 -15.14 2.05
CA ALA A 107 -9.06 -14.90 1.56
C ALA A 107 -8.60 -13.46 1.84
N THR A 108 -9.47 -12.48 1.60
CA THR A 108 -9.23 -11.05 1.87
C THR A 108 -8.95 -10.78 3.35
N CYS A 109 -9.58 -11.55 4.25
CA CYS A 109 -9.43 -11.42 5.69
C CYS A 109 -8.34 -12.31 6.31
N CYS A 110 -7.84 -13.31 5.57
CA CYS A 110 -6.86 -14.28 6.06
C CYS A 110 -5.42 -13.74 6.04
N PRO A 111 -4.59 -13.98 7.09
CA PRO A 111 -3.17 -13.60 7.10
C PRO A 111 -2.30 -14.28 6.03
N HIS A 112 -2.76 -15.40 5.46
CA HIS A 112 -2.02 -16.19 4.47
C HIS A 112 -2.66 -16.08 3.09
N ALA A 113 -3.95 -16.38 2.97
CA ALA A 113 -4.64 -16.43 1.68
C ALA A 113 -4.74 -15.06 0.98
N ASN A 114 -4.63 -13.94 1.71
CA ASN A 114 -4.56 -12.61 1.08
C ASN A 114 -3.37 -12.49 0.12
N HIS A 115 -2.27 -13.19 0.38
CA HIS A 115 -1.11 -13.17 -0.51
C HIS A 115 -1.36 -13.93 -1.80
N VAL A 116 -2.10 -15.03 -1.72
CA VAL A 116 -2.52 -15.81 -2.89
C VAL A 116 -3.46 -14.97 -3.75
N LEU A 117 -4.46 -14.33 -3.15
CA LEU A 117 -5.40 -13.46 -3.89
C LEU A 117 -4.68 -12.29 -4.57
N GLN A 118 -3.69 -11.67 -3.92
CA GLN A 118 -2.85 -10.64 -4.54
C GLN A 118 -2.06 -11.18 -5.75
N LYS A 119 -1.56 -12.42 -5.69
CA LYS A 119 -0.86 -13.04 -6.83
C LYS A 119 -1.81 -13.34 -7.98
N CYS A 120 -3.02 -13.81 -7.70
CA CYS A 120 -4.06 -13.94 -8.73
C CYS A 120 -4.34 -12.60 -9.42
N ILE A 121 -4.52 -11.52 -8.65
CA ILE A 121 -4.77 -10.18 -9.20
C ILE A 121 -3.61 -9.69 -10.08
N ALA A 122 -2.37 -10.00 -9.70
CA ALA A 122 -1.20 -9.59 -10.48
C ALA A 122 -0.96 -10.45 -11.74
N ALA A 123 -1.47 -11.68 -11.77
CA ALA A 123 -1.19 -12.66 -12.83
C ALA A 123 -2.31 -12.80 -13.88
N LEU A 124 -3.54 -12.40 -13.54
CA LEU A 124 -4.72 -12.59 -14.40
C LEU A 124 -5.10 -11.31 -15.14
N SER A 125 -5.86 -11.52 -16.22
CA SER A 125 -6.52 -10.44 -16.95
C SER A 125 -7.58 -9.74 -16.07
N PRO A 126 -7.88 -8.45 -16.31
CA PRO A 126 -8.98 -7.76 -15.63
C PRO A 126 -10.31 -8.55 -15.72
N GLU A 127 -10.62 -9.13 -16.88
CA GLU A 127 -11.84 -9.89 -17.12
C GLU A 127 -11.97 -11.10 -16.19
N ASP A 128 -10.86 -11.81 -15.95
CA ASP A 128 -10.81 -12.96 -15.05
C ASP A 128 -10.89 -12.59 -13.56
N LEU A 129 -10.77 -11.30 -13.22
CA LEU A 129 -10.81 -10.79 -11.85
C LEU A 129 -12.18 -10.25 -11.43
N GLN A 130 -13.17 -10.24 -12.33
CA GLN A 130 -14.49 -9.68 -12.03
C GLN A 130 -15.15 -10.32 -10.79
N PHE A 131 -14.94 -11.62 -10.58
CA PHE A 131 -15.49 -12.32 -9.41
C PHE A 131 -15.00 -11.75 -8.07
N VAL A 132 -13.79 -11.20 -8.02
CA VAL A 132 -13.25 -10.56 -6.81
C VAL A 132 -14.01 -9.29 -6.51
N ILE A 133 -14.24 -8.48 -7.54
CA ILE A 133 -14.99 -7.22 -7.44
C ILE A 133 -16.45 -7.50 -7.08
N ASP A 134 -17.07 -8.49 -7.73
CA ASP A 134 -18.46 -8.89 -7.45
C ASP A 134 -18.66 -9.29 -5.98
N VAL A 135 -17.71 -10.01 -5.38
CA VAL A 135 -17.76 -10.35 -3.96
C VAL A 135 -17.56 -9.11 -3.09
N LEU A 136 -16.58 -8.25 -3.38
CA LEU A 136 -16.35 -7.03 -2.61
C LEU A 136 -17.50 -6.01 -2.71
N MET A 137 -18.28 -6.07 -3.79
CA MET A 137 -19.47 -5.25 -4.00
C MET A 137 -20.70 -5.75 -3.23
N LYS A 138 -20.65 -6.93 -2.60
CA LYS A 138 -21.73 -7.41 -1.72
C LYS A 138 -21.71 -6.67 -0.38
N ASP A 139 -22.91 -6.33 0.09
CA ASP A 139 -23.16 -5.70 1.37
C ASP A 139 -22.27 -4.46 1.63
N ARG A 140 -21.36 -4.57 2.60
CA ARG A 140 -20.42 -3.50 3.02
C ARG A 140 -18.97 -3.93 2.87
N PHE A 141 -18.70 -4.96 2.07
CA PHE A 141 -17.37 -5.57 1.97
C PHE A 141 -16.32 -4.62 1.38
N ALA A 142 -16.69 -3.72 0.46
CA ALA A 142 -15.79 -2.70 -0.08
C ALA A 142 -15.14 -1.85 1.02
N VAL A 143 -15.97 -1.24 1.88
CA VAL A 143 -15.52 -0.38 2.99
C VAL A 143 -14.80 -1.20 4.06
N GLN A 144 -15.28 -2.40 4.37
CA GLN A 144 -14.65 -3.29 5.34
C GLN A 144 -13.26 -3.74 4.87
N ALA A 145 -13.12 -4.12 3.59
CA ALA A 145 -11.85 -4.49 2.98
C ALA A 145 -10.87 -3.33 3.00
N ALA A 146 -11.30 -2.13 2.59
CA ALA A 146 -10.46 -0.93 2.59
C ALA A 146 -9.89 -0.61 3.99
N ARG A 147 -10.66 -0.92 5.04
CA ARG A 147 -10.28 -0.71 6.44
C ARG A 147 -9.63 -1.94 7.08
N HIS A 148 -9.50 -3.05 6.38
CA HIS A 148 -8.88 -4.26 6.90
C HIS A 148 -7.35 -4.26 6.70
N LYS A 149 -6.61 -4.80 7.67
CA LYS A 149 -5.12 -4.86 7.64
C LYS A 149 -4.54 -5.57 6.41
N TYR A 150 -5.27 -6.54 5.86
CA TYR A 150 -4.90 -7.28 4.65
C TYR A 150 -5.77 -6.87 3.45
N GLY A 151 -7.07 -6.60 3.70
CA GLY A 151 -8.02 -6.28 2.64
C GLY A 151 -7.68 -4.98 1.93
N CYS A 152 -7.06 -4.01 2.61
CA CYS A 152 -6.64 -2.76 1.99
C CYS A 152 -5.64 -2.99 0.86
N ARG A 153 -4.84 -4.07 0.93
CA ARG A 153 -3.90 -4.47 -0.13
C ARG A 153 -4.63 -5.08 -1.31
N ILE A 154 -5.72 -5.81 -1.10
CA ILE A 154 -6.56 -6.34 -2.18
C ILE A 154 -7.14 -5.17 -2.98
N VAL A 155 -7.73 -4.19 -2.31
CA VAL A 155 -8.29 -3.00 -2.98
C VAL A 155 -7.21 -2.23 -3.75
N GLN A 156 -6.02 -2.04 -3.17
CA GLN A 156 -4.89 -1.40 -3.87
C GLN A 156 -4.48 -2.19 -5.14
N ARG A 157 -4.36 -3.52 -5.06
CA ARG A 157 -4.04 -4.34 -6.23
C ARG A 157 -5.11 -4.26 -7.32
N LEU A 158 -6.39 -4.23 -6.95
CA LEU A 158 -7.47 -4.07 -7.92
C LEU A 158 -7.37 -2.72 -8.64
N ILE A 159 -7.09 -1.63 -7.92
CA ILE A 159 -6.88 -0.31 -8.54
C ILE A 159 -5.70 -0.32 -9.53
N GLU A 160 -4.64 -1.07 -9.24
CA GLU A 160 -3.42 -1.12 -10.07
C GLU A 160 -3.55 -2.02 -11.31
N HIS A 161 -4.34 -3.08 -11.24
CA HIS A 161 -4.37 -4.14 -12.25
C HIS A 161 -5.68 -4.24 -13.04
N CYS A 162 -6.79 -3.72 -12.52
CA CYS A 162 -8.08 -3.72 -13.21
C CYS A 162 -8.32 -2.41 -13.97
N SER A 163 -9.25 -2.41 -14.93
CA SER A 163 -9.60 -1.19 -15.65
C SER A 163 -10.37 -0.21 -14.75
N GLY A 164 -10.31 1.08 -15.08
CA GLY A 164 -11.03 2.12 -14.34
C GLY A 164 -12.54 1.87 -14.26
N GLU A 165 -13.16 1.47 -15.37
CA GLU A 165 -14.58 1.11 -15.44
C GLU A 165 -14.93 -0.07 -14.54
N GLN A 166 -14.05 -1.06 -14.46
CA GLN A 166 -14.27 -2.27 -13.68
C GLN A 166 -14.29 -1.99 -12.17
N VAL A 167 -13.39 -1.13 -11.70
CA VAL A 167 -13.29 -0.79 -10.27
C VAL A 167 -14.17 0.39 -9.87
N GLU A 168 -14.76 1.12 -10.82
CA GLU A 168 -15.52 2.36 -10.55
C GLU A 168 -16.57 2.17 -9.46
N GLY A 169 -17.44 1.15 -9.58
CA GLY A 169 -18.46 0.86 -8.57
C GLY A 169 -17.90 0.57 -7.17
N LEU A 170 -16.77 -0.15 -7.10
CA LEU A 170 -16.07 -0.45 -5.86
C LEU A 170 -15.51 0.82 -5.21
N LEU A 171 -14.91 1.69 -6.01
CA LEU A 171 -14.33 2.95 -5.53
C LEU A 171 -15.42 3.92 -5.10
N CYS A 172 -16.51 4.03 -5.84
CA CYS A 172 -17.69 4.84 -5.46
C CYS A 172 -18.28 4.38 -4.12
N ALA A 173 -18.40 3.07 -3.88
CA ALA A 173 -18.85 2.53 -2.60
C ALA A 173 -17.91 2.91 -1.43
N ILE A 174 -16.60 2.95 -1.67
CA ILE A 174 -15.60 3.40 -0.69
C ILE A 174 -15.71 4.92 -0.45
N LEU A 175 -15.88 5.72 -1.51
CA LEU A 175 -16.00 7.17 -1.46
C LEU A 175 -17.28 7.65 -0.77
N ALA A 176 -18.35 6.86 -0.81
CA ALA A 176 -19.57 7.13 -0.06
C ALA A 176 -19.33 7.24 1.45
N GLU A 177 -18.33 6.52 1.98
CA GLU A 177 -17.91 6.57 3.39
C GLU A 177 -16.52 7.24 3.56
N LEU A 178 -16.19 8.23 2.72
CA LEU A 178 -14.87 8.87 2.66
C LEU A 178 -14.26 9.21 4.03
N PRO A 179 -14.93 9.90 4.96
CA PRO A 179 -14.29 10.29 6.23
C PRO A 179 -13.90 9.07 7.06
N LEU A 180 -14.71 8.03 7.02
CA LEU A 180 -14.49 6.80 7.77
C LEU A 180 -13.28 6.02 7.22
N VAL A 181 -13.08 6.04 5.91
CA VAL A 181 -11.96 5.34 5.25
C VAL A 181 -10.68 6.18 5.31
N ALA A 182 -10.76 7.48 5.00
CA ALA A 182 -9.62 8.40 4.97
C ALA A 182 -8.94 8.58 6.33
N CYS A 183 -9.72 8.61 7.42
CA CYS A 183 -9.19 8.72 8.79
C CYS A 183 -8.81 7.35 9.39
N HIS A 184 -8.83 6.26 8.62
CA HIS A 184 -8.50 4.93 9.11
C HIS A 184 -7.01 4.59 8.93
N ALA A 185 -6.42 3.87 9.89
CA ALA A 185 -5.01 3.46 9.87
C ALA A 185 -4.59 2.66 8.62
N TYR A 186 -5.53 1.95 7.99
CA TYR A 186 -5.33 1.24 6.72
C TYR A 186 -6.03 1.90 5.53
N GLY A 187 -7.23 2.47 5.74
CA GLY A 187 -8.05 3.03 4.67
C GLY A 187 -7.43 4.27 4.04
N ASN A 188 -6.65 5.05 4.79
CA ASN A 188 -5.92 6.19 4.24
C ASN A 188 -5.01 5.81 3.06
N TYR A 189 -4.44 4.60 3.05
CA TYR A 189 -3.61 4.13 1.93
C TYR A 189 -4.44 3.82 0.69
N VAL A 190 -5.67 3.33 0.88
CA VAL A 190 -6.61 3.10 -0.23
C VAL A 190 -7.00 4.44 -0.84
N MET A 191 -7.37 5.44 -0.03
CA MET A 191 -7.71 6.78 -0.54
C MET A 191 -6.55 7.43 -1.31
N GLN A 192 -5.32 7.26 -0.81
CA GLN A 192 -4.12 7.73 -1.52
C GLN A 192 -3.91 7.01 -2.86
N HIS A 193 -4.17 5.70 -2.94
CA HIS A 193 -4.09 4.98 -4.23
C HIS A 193 -5.17 5.43 -5.20
N ILE A 194 -6.40 5.70 -4.74
CA ILE A 194 -7.45 6.27 -5.59
C ILE A 194 -6.99 7.62 -6.15
N LEU A 195 -6.42 8.49 -5.31
CA LEU A 195 -5.88 9.79 -5.74
C LEU A 195 -4.72 9.67 -6.74
N GLN A 196 -3.96 8.59 -6.73
CA GLN A 196 -2.75 8.42 -7.56
C GLN A 196 -2.98 7.62 -8.85
N HIS A 197 -3.98 6.73 -8.85
CA HIS A 197 -4.10 5.70 -9.89
C HIS A 197 -5.50 5.57 -10.49
N SER A 198 -6.52 6.24 -9.93
CA SER A 198 -7.91 6.12 -10.41
C SER A 198 -8.34 7.35 -11.24
N PRO A 199 -9.21 7.16 -12.26
CA PRO A 199 -9.88 8.28 -12.92
C PRO A 199 -10.80 9.09 -11.98
N LEU A 200 -11.17 8.56 -10.81
CA LEU A 200 -12.01 9.26 -9.83
C LEU A 200 -11.26 10.32 -9.00
N GLN A 201 -9.99 10.62 -9.31
CA GLN A 201 -9.17 11.57 -8.55
C GLN A 201 -9.87 12.93 -8.32
N ALA A 202 -10.49 13.50 -9.35
CA ALA A 202 -11.19 14.78 -9.25
C ALA A 202 -12.39 14.70 -8.29
N GLU A 203 -13.17 13.62 -8.37
CA GLU A 203 -14.29 13.38 -7.46
C GLU A 203 -13.82 13.21 -6.02
N VAL A 204 -12.73 12.47 -5.78
CA VAL A 204 -12.13 12.38 -4.43
C VAL A 204 -11.80 13.76 -3.91
N CYS A 205 -11.15 14.62 -4.71
CA CYS A 205 -10.80 15.97 -4.29
C CYS A 205 -12.05 16.78 -3.91
N GLN A 206 -13.11 16.75 -4.72
CA GLN A 206 -14.37 17.40 -4.42
C GLN A 206 -14.98 16.91 -3.10
N ARG A 207 -14.98 15.59 -2.88
CA ARG A 207 -15.47 15.00 -1.63
C ARG A 207 -14.60 15.37 -0.43
N LEU A 208 -13.28 15.52 -0.58
CA LEU A 208 -12.40 15.99 0.50
C LEU A 208 -12.76 17.41 0.95
N GLU A 209 -13.15 18.30 0.02
CA GLU A 209 -13.55 19.69 0.33
C GLU A 209 -14.70 19.74 1.35
N GLU A 210 -15.65 18.82 1.23
CA GLU A 210 -16.82 18.74 2.13
C GLU A 210 -16.46 18.27 3.56
N HIS A 211 -15.34 17.56 3.72
CA HIS A 211 -14.98 16.88 4.99
C HIS A 211 -13.68 17.40 5.61
N LEU A 212 -13.17 18.55 5.16
CA LEU A 212 -11.88 19.13 5.57
C LEU A 212 -11.71 19.26 7.09
N ASN A 213 -12.78 19.57 7.82
CA ASN A 213 -12.73 19.72 9.28
C ASN A 213 -12.40 18.40 9.99
N ALA A 214 -13.04 17.30 9.59
CA ALA A 214 -12.76 15.97 10.13
C ALA A 214 -11.36 15.50 9.70
N LEU A 215 -11.03 15.66 8.42
CA LEU A 215 -9.77 15.18 7.84
C LEU A 215 -8.56 15.90 8.43
N SER A 216 -8.60 17.22 8.58
CA SER A 216 -7.49 17.99 9.15
C SER A 216 -7.25 17.77 10.64
N SER A 217 -8.25 17.25 11.35
CA SER A 217 -8.17 16.95 12.79
C SER A 217 -7.62 15.55 13.06
N ASP A 218 -7.58 14.69 12.05
CA ASP A 218 -7.05 13.33 12.13
C ASP A 218 -5.68 13.22 11.43
N GLN A 219 -4.76 12.41 11.97
CA GLN A 219 -3.42 12.28 11.40
C GLN A 219 -3.40 11.55 10.05
N TYR A 220 -4.32 10.60 9.83
CA TYR A 220 -4.46 9.85 8.60
C TYR A 220 -5.25 10.66 7.57
N GLY A 221 -6.34 11.32 8.01
CA GLY A 221 -7.09 12.27 7.18
C GLY A 221 -6.18 13.38 6.63
N ALA A 222 -5.31 13.96 7.45
CA ALA A 222 -4.35 14.97 7.03
C ALA A 222 -3.32 14.43 6.01
N ALA A 223 -2.99 13.13 6.08
CA ALA A 223 -2.14 12.49 5.08
C ALA A 223 -2.85 12.34 3.73
N VAL A 224 -4.15 12.02 3.72
CA VAL A 224 -4.96 11.96 2.49
C VAL A 224 -5.08 13.34 1.85
N VAL A 225 -5.34 14.40 2.64
CA VAL A 225 -5.37 15.79 2.13
C VAL A 225 -4.00 16.18 1.57
N SER A 226 -2.91 15.81 2.23
CA SER A 226 -1.57 16.07 1.70
C SER A 226 -1.29 15.32 0.41
N CYS A 227 -1.73 14.08 0.28
CA CYS A 227 -1.61 13.34 -0.96
C CYS A 227 -2.37 14.06 -2.08
N ALA A 228 -3.63 14.44 -1.87
CA ALA A 228 -4.41 15.19 -2.85
C ALA A 228 -3.72 16.50 -3.27
N MET A 229 -3.20 17.27 -2.32
CA MET A 229 -2.47 18.51 -2.61
C MET A 229 -1.16 18.32 -3.37
N THR A 230 -0.59 17.11 -3.39
CA THR A 230 0.69 16.82 -4.07
C THR A 230 0.55 16.03 -5.37
N SER A 231 -0.46 15.17 -5.48
CA SER A 231 -0.62 14.26 -6.62
C SER A 231 -1.77 14.62 -7.55
N ALA A 232 -2.74 15.45 -7.11
CA ALA A 232 -3.89 15.76 -7.93
C ALA A 232 -3.57 16.77 -9.06
N GLU A 233 -4.43 16.77 -10.07
CA GLU A 233 -4.39 17.76 -11.14
C GLU A 233 -4.45 19.20 -10.62
N ARG A 234 -3.87 20.13 -11.38
CA ARG A 234 -3.73 21.53 -10.97
C ARG A 234 -5.07 22.19 -10.61
N SER A 235 -6.13 21.92 -11.38
CA SER A 235 -7.49 22.41 -11.15
C SER A 235 -8.07 21.92 -9.82
N SER A 236 -7.92 20.62 -9.53
CA SER A 236 -8.37 19.99 -8.29
C SER A 236 -7.60 20.52 -7.08
N ARG A 237 -6.26 20.64 -7.18
CA ARG A 237 -5.43 21.23 -6.13
C ARG A 237 -5.80 22.68 -5.84
N HIS A 238 -6.07 23.46 -6.87
CA HIS A 238 -6.45 24.86 -6.71
C HIS A 238 -7.83 24.99 -6.04
N SER A 239 -8.80 24.16 -6.43
CA SER A 239 -10.13 24.13 -5.80
C SER A 239 -10.04 23.73 -4.31
N LEU A 240 -9.31 22.66 -4.02
CA LEU A 240 -9.07 22.18 -2.67
C LEU A 240 -8.32 23.22 -1.81
N ALA A 241 -7.32 23.90 -2.37
CA ALA A 241 -6.59 24.97 -1.67
C ALA A 241 -7.51 26.14 -1.29
N ARG A 242 -8.42 26.54 -2.19
CA ARG A 242 -9.41 27.59 -1.91
C ARG A 242 -10.43 27.13 -0.86
N ALA A 243 -10.83 25.86 -0.86
CA ALA A 243 -11.67 25.30 0.19
C ALA A 243 -10.97 25.31 1.57
N ILE A 244 -9.69 24.93 1.63
CA ILE A 244 -8.87 25.01 2.86
C ILE A 244 -8.73 26.46 3.33
N LEU A 245 -8.53 27.42 2.42
CA LEU A 245 -8.37 28.83 2.75
C LEU A 245 -9.62 29.44 3.42
N LYS A 246 -10.82 29.01 3.01
CA LYS A 246 -12.09 29.45 3.60
C LYS A 246 -12.23 29.04 5.08
N GLU A 247 -11.45 28.06 5.53
CA GLU A 247 -11.49 27.50 6.88
C GLU A 247 -10.12 27.70 7.58
N PRO A 248 -9.83 28.87 8.18
CA PRO A 248 -8.52 29.17 8.76
C PRO A 248 -8.03 28.12 9.78
N THR A 249 -8.96 27.52 10.54
CA THR A 249 -8.62 26.49 11.52
C THR A 249 -8.09 25.19 10.86
N VAL A 250 -8.60 24.84 9.68
CA VAL A 250 -8.16 23.68 8.88
C VAL A 250 -6.73 23.90 8.41
N LEU A 251 -6.43 25.04 7.81
CA LEU A 251 -5.07 25.37 7.34
C LEU A 251 -4.05 25.28 8.49
N VAL A 252 -4.37 25.85 9.65
CA VAL A 252 -3.48 25.83 10.82
C VAL A 252 -3.33 24.42 11.41
N ARG A 253 -4.40 23.61 11.45
CA ARG A 253 -4.32 22.19 11.88
C ARG A 253 -3.42 21.39 10.95
N LEU A 254 -3.60 21.51 9.63
CA LEU A 254 -2.76 20.86 8.64
C LEU A 254 -1.29 21.27 8.81
N ALA A 255 -1.01 22.58 8.89
CA ALA A 255 0.33 23.11 9.10
C ALA A 255 1.03 22.54 10.34
N CYS A 256 0.28 22.27 11.41
CA CYS A 256 0.80 21.73 12.66
C CYS A 256 0.95 20.19 12.69
N SER A 257 0.49 19.47 11.66
CA SER A 257 0.40 18.00 11.69
C SER A 257 1.56 17.31 10.95
N ARG A 258 1.86 16.07 11.35
CA ARG A 258 2.96 15.26 10.79
C ARG A 258 2.88 15.10 9.28
N HIS A 259 1.67 14.92 8.76
CA HIS A 259 1.46 14.67 7.33
C HIS A 259 0.82 15.87 6.63
N GLY A 260 0.10 16.73 7.33
CA GLY A 260 -0.60 17.88 6.77
C GLY A 260 0.29 19.09 6.50
N HIS A 261 1.48 19.20 7.10
CA HIS A 261 2.32 20.38 6.91
C HIS A 261 2.78 20.54 5.45
N ALA A 262 2.99 19.43 4.72
CA ALA A 262 3.25 19.48 3.29
C ALA A 262 2.03 20.01 2.52
N ALA A 263 0.81 19.57 2.86
CA ALA A 263 -0.43 20.14 2.31
C ALA A 263 -0.52 21.65 2.52
N ALA A 264 -0.21 22.14 3.73
CA ALA A 264 -0.25 23.58 4.04
C ALA A 264 0.74 24.39 3.21
N ARG A 265 1.92 23.83 2.88
CA ARG A 265 2.88 24.45 1.97
C ARG A 265 2.32 24.52 0.56
N GLU A 266 1.82 23.40 0.05
CA GLU A 266 1.22 23.32 -1.29
C GLU A 266 0.03 24.27 -1.46
N VAL A 267 -0.76 24.50 -0.40
CA VAL A 267 -1.84 25.52 -0.42
C VAL A 267 -1.27 26.90 -0.76
N VAL A 268 -0.18 27.33 -0.12
CA VAL A 268 0.44 28.63 -0.40
C VAL A 268 1.05 28.69 -1.81
N GLU A 269 1.66 27.60 -2.26
CA GLU A 269 2.29 27.52 -3.59
C GLU A 269 1.27 27.56 -4.74
N VAL A 270 0.13 26.88 -4.58
CA VAL A 270 -0.88 26.71 -5.64
C VAL A 270 -1.83 27.91 -5.76
N LEU A 271 -2.04 28.68 -4.69
CA LEU A 271 -2.90 29.86 -4.69
C LEU A 271 -2.26 31.05 -5.39
N ASP A 272 -3.09 31.87 -6.04
CA ASP A 272 -2.67 33.14 -6.66
C ASP A 272 -2.62 34.29 -5.63
N ASP A 273 -2.05 35.43 -6.00
CA ASP A 273 -1.63 36.49 -5.07
C ASP A 273 -2.68 36.99 -4.04
N PRO A 274 -3.98 37.20 -4.35
CA PRO A 274 -4.92 37.58 -3.29
C PRO A 274 -5.16 36.45 -2.26
N ASP A 275 -5.31 35.22 -2.73
CA ASP A 275 -5.59 34.05 -1.90
C ASP A 275 -4.32 33.58 -1.16
N ARG A 276 -3.16 33.66 -1.81
CA ARG A 276 -1.84 33.39 -1.22
C ARG A 276 -1.52 34.35 -0.09
N ILE A 277 -1.75 35.66 -0.26
CA ILE A 277 -1.57 36.65 0.81
C ILE A 277 -2.50 36.36 1.98
N ALA A 278 -3.76 35.97 1.72
CA ALA A 278 -4.69 35.59 2.77
C ALA A 278 -4.22 34.34 3.55
N ALA A 279 -3.72 33.31 2.85
CA ALA A 279 -3.15 32.11 3.46
C ALA A 279 -1.95 32.45 4.37
N LEU A 280 -1.01 33.26 3.87
CA LEU A 280 0.15 33.71 4.64
C LEU A 280 -0.25 34.52 5.87
N ARG A 281 -1.27 35.37 5.77
CA ARG A 281 -1.82 36.12 6.91
C ARG A 281 -2.41 35.20 7.98
N ILE A 282 -3.13 34.16 7.58
CA ILE A 282 -3.67 33.15 8.52
C ILE A 282 -2.53 32.44 9.25
N LEU A 283 -1.48 32.02 8.54
CA LEU A 283 -0.32 31.38 9.14
C LEU A 283 0.44 32.36 10.08
N GLY A 284 0.64 33.61 9.65
CA GLY A 284 1.31 34.66 10.42
C GLY A 284 0.59 35.01 11.73
N THR A 285 -0.74 35.14 11.68
CA THR A 285 -1.56 35.38 12.90
C THR A 285 -1.56 34.19 13.87
N ASN A 286 -1.16 32.99 13.42
CA ASN A 286 -1.11 31.77 14.21
C ASN A 286 0.32 31.31 14.55
N GLN A 287 1.32 32.20 14.42
CA GLN A 287 2.75 31.91 14.65
C GLN A 287 3.03 31.21 15.99
N THR A 288 2.42 31.68 17.09
CA THR A 288 2.59 31.06 18.41
C THR A 288 2.23 29.58 18.41
N ARG A 289 1.17 29.18 17.69
CA ARG A 289 0.74 27.79 17.59
C ARG A 289 1.67 26.98 16.67
N LEU A 290 2.08 27.56 15.54
CA LEU A 290 3.00 26.92 14.59
C LEU A 290 4.35 26.60 15.26
N LEU A 291 4.94 27.57 15.97
CA LEU A 291 6.26 27.41 16.59
C LEU A 291 6.28 26.33 17.70
N ARG A 292 5.14 26.09 18.35
CA ARG A 292 4.97 25.01 19.34
C ARG A 292 4.92 23.62 18.73
N SER A 293 4.51 23.49 17.46
CA SER A 293 4.52 22.21 16.74
C SER A 293 5.86 21.96 16.06
N ARG A 294 6.37 20.72 16.15
CA ARG A 294 7.54 20.28 15.38
C ARG A 294 7.38 20.54 13.88
N TYR A 295 6.18 20.27 13.35
CA TYR A 295 5.87 20.40 11.93
C TYR A 295 5.45 21.83 11.58
N GLY A 296 4.76 22.52 12.50
CA GLY A 296 4.39 23.92 12.34
C GLY A 296 5.60 24.84 12.14
N ARG A 297 6.74 24.56 12.80
CA ARG A 297 8.00 25.30 12.58
C ARG A 297 8.49 25.27 11.13
N ILE A 298 8.18 24.23 10.36
CA ILE A 298 8.56 24.12 8.95
C ILE A 298 7.73 25.10 8.10
N VAL A 299 6.45 25.28 8.45
CA VAL A 299 5.51 26.17 7.75
C VAL A 299 5.63 27.62 8.22
N ALA A 300 6.02 27.83 9.48
CA ALA A 300 6.15 29.16 10.09
C ALA A 300 7.13 30.09 9.36
N GLY A 301 8.12 29.55 8.65
CA GLY A 301 9.08 30.34 7.86
C GLY A 301 8.52 30.89 6.54
N MET A 302 7.28 30.55 6.17
CA MET A 302 6.64 31.03 4.94
C MET A 302 5.92 32.37 5.11
N SER A 303 5.49 32.69 6.33
CA SER A 303 4.69 33.87 6.66
C SER A 303 5.49 35.00 7.28
#